data_AF-A0A8K1CLN3-F1
#
_entry.id   AF-A0A8K1CLN3-F1
#
_cell.length_a   1.000
_cell.length_b   1.000
_cell.length_c   1.000
_cell.angle_alpha   90.00
_cell.angle_beta   90.00
_cell.angle_gamma   90.00
#
_symmetry.space_group_name_H-M   'P 1'
#
loop_
_entity.id
_entity.type
_entity.pdbx_description
1 polymer ?
#
loop_
_entity_poly.entity_id
_entity_poly.type
_entity_poly.pdbx_seq_one_letter_code
_entity_poly.pdbx_strand_id
1 'polypeptide(L)'
;MKFLVALALAALTALPSSDAHSWLTKPMARNPGPLVYSFGGSGCPDTYPKQSVSYKSGETIDIRYWRNNHLGGFIRWSLVPRGKEDSKLFDDSVFAYTCRESGPECLPKGQNTRYAGDSSGDNTIACGDKITLPDYLPAGDYVLQWIWFGVGSSYGNLGWAEPQFRSCSDIKLTTSGSKTKPACPSFTGGDRVTKLENKGNDQCFYFHTTDIVQTPFKGDNAKAAENYKFGIPAAVEKCKGSTTGGDSDVTPAPSNVTTPAPTTKAPVATPVPSSAAPQPSSAAPTPSATSKCGAKYV
;
A
#
# COMPACT_ATOMS: atom_id res chain seq x y z
N MET A 1 5.13 65.58 -26.66
CA MET A 1 5.87 64.32 -26.45
C MET A 1 5.29 63.68 -25.20
N LYS A 2 4.38 62.72 -25.38
CA LYS A 2 4.61 61.26 -25.31
C LYS A 2 4.99 60.77 -23.90
N PHE A 3 3.96 60.18 -23.28
CA PHE A 3 3.87 59.30 -22.11
C PHE A 3 5.12 58.50 -21.71
N LEU A 4 5.24 58.19 -20.41
CA LEU A 4 5.28 56.80 -19.92
C LEU A 4 5.10 56.75 -18.40
N VAL A 5 3.88 56.37 -17.97
CA VAL A 5 3.59 55.86 -16.63
C VAL A 5 4.00 54.38 -16.65
N ALA A 6 5.00 54.00 -15.87
CA ALA A 6 5.39 52.60 -15.72
C ALA A 6 4.46 51.90 -14.73
N LEU A 7 3.47 51.17 -15.23
CA LEU A 7 2.75 50.16 -14.45
C LEU A 7 3.64 48.92 -14.33
N ALA A 8 4.23 48.71 -13.15
CA ALA A 8 4.84 47.44 -12.80
C ALA A 8 3.72 46.42 -12.52
N LEU A 9 3.43 45.58 -13.50
CA LEU A 9 2.52 44.45 -13.34
C LEU A 9 3.25 43.36 -12.53
N ALA A 10 2.97 43.28 -11.22
CA ALA A 10 3.41 42.15 -10.41
C ALA A 10 2.63 40.91 -10.87
N ALA A 11 3.26 40.10 -11.74
CA ALA A 11 2.77 38.77 -12.04
C ALA A 11 2.90 37.92 -10.77
N LEU A 12 1.80 37.78 -10.01
CA LEU A 12 1.66 36.68 -9.06
C LEU A 12 1.61 35.40 -9.89
N THR A 13 2.77 34.82 -10.19
CA THR A 13 2.85 33.43 -10.60
C THR A 13 2.34 32.62 -9.43
N ALA A 14 1.13 32.06 -9.55
CA ALA A 14 0.66 31.02 -8.66
C ALA A 14 1.72 29.93 -8.68
N LEU A 15 2.49 29.83 -7.59
CA LEU A 15 3.38 28.70 -7.39
C LEU A 15 2.50 27.44 -7.46
N PRO A 16 2.87 26.41 -8.24
CA PRO A 16 2.11 25.18 -8.26
C PRO A 16 2.01 24.68 -6.82
N SER A 17 0.78 24.57 -6.32
CA SER A 17 0.51 23.96 -5.02
C SER A 17 0.94 22.50 -5.12
N SER A 18 2.09 22.22 -4.52
CA SER A 18 2.68 20.90 -4.44
C SER A 18 1.80 19.98 -3.59
N ASP A 19 1.06 19.06 -4.20
CA ASP A 19 0.30 18.04 -3.47
C ASP A 19 1.23 16.87 -3.13
N ALA A 20 1.91 16.97 -2.00
CA ALA A 20 2.85 15.97 -1.50
C ALA A 20 2.14 14.93 -0.63
N HIS A 21 1.04 14.35 -1.10
CA HIS A 21 0.25 13.42 -0.31
C HIS A 21 -0.26 12.19 -1.06
N SER A 22 -0.74 11.18 -0.33
CA SER A 22 -1.20 9.91 -0.89
C SER A 22 -2.47 9.44 -0.21
N TRP A 23 -3.33 8.79 -0.98
CA TRP A 23 -4.55 8.15 -0.48
C TRP A 23 -4.94 6.95 -1.36
N LEU A 24 -5.81 6.10 -0.81
CA LEU A 24 -6.37 4.94 -1.50
C LEU A 24 -7.35 5.36 -2.60
N THR A 25 -7.12 4.88 -3.82
CA THR A 25 -7.96 5.12 -4.99
C THR A 25 -8.77 3.89 -5.37
N LYS A 26 -8.29 2.69 -5.02
CA LYS A 26 -9.01 1.44 -5.21
C LYS A 26 -8.77 0.47 -4.04
N PRO A 27 -9.83 -0.04 -3.39
CA PRO A 27 -11.21 0.43 -3.48
C PRO A 27 -11.33 1.93 -3.13
N MET A 28 -12.31 2.63 -3.69
CA MET A 28 -12.38 4.09 -3.54
C MET A 28 -12.51 4.50 -2.07
N ALA A 29 -11.64 5.40 -1.61
CA ALA A 29 -11.72 5.90 -0.25
C ALA A 29 -12.98 6.74 -0.01
N ARG A 30 -13.53 6.67 1.21
CA ARG A 30 -14.62 7.54 1.69
C ARG A 30 -14.24 9.02 1.50
N ASN A 31 -13.00 9.38 1.80
CA ASN A 31 -12.45 10.69 1.50
C ASN A 31 -11.41 10.55 0.36
N PRO A 32 -11.69 11.06 -0.86
CA PRO A 32 -10.78 11.00 -1.99
C PRO A 32 -9.70 12.09 -1.87
N GLY A 33 -8.92 12.01 -0.80
CA GLY A 33 -7.86 12.97 -0.49
C GLY A 33 -7.00 12.50 0.67
N PRO A 34 -5.86 13.17 0.89
CA PRO A 34 -4.92 12.76 1.91
C PRO A 34 -5.43 13.09 3.31
N LEU A 35 -5.37 12.10 4.20
CA LEU A 35 -5.64 12.29 5.62
C LEU A 35 -4.42 11.85 6.42
N VAL A 36 -3.90 12.76 7.23
CA VAL A 36 -2.82 12.42 8.17
C VAL A 36 -3.37 11.48 9.24
N TYR A 37 -2.63 10.41 9.53
CA TYR A 37 -2.89 9.52 10.64
C TYR A 37 -2.36 10.16 11.93
N SER A 38 -3.28 10.67 12.74
CA SER A 38 -3.00 11.14 14.11
C SER A 38 -3.48 10.09 15.10
N PHE A 39 -2.63 9.76 16.07
CA PHE A 39 -2.99 8.81 17.12
C PHE A 39 -4.09 9.38 18.01
N GLY A 40 -4.99 8.50 18.44
CA GLY A 40 -6.01 8.81 19.43
C GLY A 40 -7.22 9.59 18.92
N GLY A 41 -7.41 9.80 17.60
CA GLY A 41 -8.43 10.77 17.17
C GLY A 41 -9.20 10.55 15.88
N SER A 42 -8.84 9.64 14.98
CA SER A 42 -9.72 9.40 13.82
C SER A 42 -9.56 8.00 13.29
N GLY A 43 -10.38 7.06 13.76
CA GLY A 43 -10.50 5.75 13.12
C GLY A 43 -10.97 5.92 11.67
N CYS A 44 -12.20 5.59 11.33
CA CYS A 44 -12.72 5.89 10.00
C CYS A 44 -14.13 6.48 10.12
N PRO A 45 -14.26 7.80 10.38
CA PRO A 45 -15.57 8.39 10.58
C PRO A 45 -16.42 8.30 9.30
N ASP A 46 -17.74 8.12 9.45
CA ASP A 46 -18.71 7.98 8.34
C ASP A 46 -19.11 9.36 7.80
N THR A 47 -18.15 10.11 7.23
CA THR A 47 -18.33 11.54 6.91
C THR A 47 -18.64 11.84 5.44
N TYR A 48 -18.63 10.84 4.55
CA TYR A 48 -18.71 11.05 3.10
C TYR A 48 -19.50 9.95 2.37
N PRO A 49 -20.03 10.23 1.15
CA PRO A 49 -20.89 9.31 0.42
C PRO A 49 -20.27 7.93 0.14
N LYS A 50 -21.14 6.93 0.23
CA LYS A 50 -20.85 5.50 0.40
C LYS A 50 -20.82 4.80 -0.95
N GLN A 51 -19.64 4.63 -1.56
CA GLN A 51 -19.48 3.61 -2.58
C GLN A 51 -18.93 2.35 -1.92
N SER A 52 -19.82 1.40 -1.63
CA SER A 52 -19.42 0.07 -1.16
C SER A 52 -19.17 -0.83 -2.35
N VAL A 53 -17.99 -1.45 -2.40
CA VAL A 53 -17.67 -2.46 -3.41
C VAL A 53 -17.80 -3.85 -2.78
N SER A 54 -18.43 -4.76 -3.50
CA SER A 54 -18.65 -6.14 -3.03
C SER A 54 -17.50 -7.06 -3.42
N TYR A 55 -17.03 -7.85 -2.46
CA TYR A 55 -16.02 -8.89 -2.63
C TYR A 55 -16.46 -10.17 -1.92
N LYS A 56 -15.78 -11.29 -2.17
CA LYS A 56 -15.89 -12.52 -1.38
C LYS A 56 -14.85 -12.52 -0.26
N SER A 57 -15.16 -13.20 0.84
CA SER A 57 -14.15 -13.53 1.84
C SER A 57 -13.03 -14.37 1.19
N GLY A 58 -11.77 -14.09 1.52
CA GLY A 58 -10.62 -14.73 0.88
C GLY A 58 -10.30 -14.25 -0.54
N GLU A 59 -11.04 -13.28 -1.09
CA GLU A 59 -10.77 -12.77 -2.44
C GLU A 59 -9.47 -11.96 -2.48
N THR A 60 -8.65 -12.21 -3.51
CA THR A 60 -7.52 -11.36 -3.84
C THR A 60 -8.00 -10.16 -4.67
N ILE A 61 -7.94 -8.97 -4.08
CA ILE A 61 -8.41 -7.74 -4.69
C ILE A 61 -7.26 -6.87 -5.17
N ASP A 62 -7.53 -6.10 -6.22
CA ASP A 62 -6.63 -5.08 -6.72
C ASP A 62 -6.73 -3.82 -5.85
N ILE A 63 -5.58 -3.33 -5.40
CA ILE A 63 -5.46 -2.14 -4.57
C ILE A 63 -4.63 -1.08 -5.28
N ARG A 64 -5.11 0.16 -5.25
CA ARG A 64 -4.38 1.29 -5.82
C ARG A 64 -4.42 2.49 -4.89
N TYR A 65 -3.32 3.22 -4.88
CA TYR A 65 -3.16 4.49 -4.20
C TYR A 65 -2.18 5.35 -5.00
N TRP A 66 -2.32 6.67 -4.91
CA TRP A 66 -1.41 7.55 -5.66
C TRP A 66 0.02 7.42 -5.16
N ARG A 67 0.99 7.41 -6.07
CA ARG A 67 2.39 7.61 -5.73
C ARG A 67 2.57 9.05 -5.28
N ASN A 68 3.51 9.24 -4.37
CA ASN A 68 3.85 10.53 -3.81
C ASN A 68 5.37 10.73 -3.97
N ASN A 69 5.85 11.96 -3.81
CA ASN A 69 7.28 12.30 -3.87
C ASN A 69 8.09 11.81 -2.65
N HIS A 70 7.42 11.31 -1.61
CA HIS A 70 8.06 10.73 -0.43
C HIS A 70 8.37 9.25 -0.59
N LEU A 71 9.39 8.79 0.14
CA LEU A 71 10.11 7.56 -0.21
C LEU A 71 9.85 6.43 0.78
N GLY A 72 9.69 5.24 0.22
CA GLY A 72 9.63 3.99 0.96
C GLY A 72 8.48 3.89 1.96
N GLY A 73 8.61 2.92 2.83
CA GLY A 73 7.69 2.63 3.89
C GLY A 73 6.82 1.41 3.61
N PHE A 74 5.87 1.24 4.51
CA PHE A 74 4.98 0.10 4.56
C PHE A 74 3.54 0.58 4.43
N ILE A 75 2.70 -0.28 3.89
CA ILE A 75 1.26 -0.16 3.97
C ILE A 75 0.73 -1.18 4.97
N ARG A 76 -0.06 -0.72 5.93
CA ARG A 76 -0.87 -1.57 6.83
C ARG A 76 -2.29 -1.67 6.31
N TRP A 77 -2.83 -2.88 6.30
CA TRP A 77 -4.21 -3.19 5.94
C TRP A 77 -4.96 -3.77 7.13
N SER A 78 -6.05 -3.11 7.50
CA SER A 78 -6.95 -3.54 8.56
C SER A 78 -8.39 -3.53 8.07
N LEU A 79 -9.23 -4.42 8.61
CA LEU A 79 -10.63 -4.53 8.22
C LEU A 79 -11.51 -4.68 9.46
N VAL A 80 -12.47 -3.78 9.64
CA VAL A 80 -13.38 -3.80 10.80
C VAL A 80 -14.84 -3.71 10.36
N PRO A 81 -15.80 -4.25 11.12
CA PRO A 81 -17.21 -4.10 10.80
C PRO A 81 -17.61 -2.62 10.72
N ARG A 82 -18.49 -2.28 9.78
CA ARG A 82 -19.03 -0.93 9.66
C ARG A 82 -19.74 -0.51 10.95
N GLY A 83 -19.55 0.74 11.37
CA GLY A 83 -20.06 1.29 12.63
C GLY A 83 -19.22 0.94 13.86
N LYS A 84 -18.08 0.25 13.69
CA LYS A 84 -17.12 -0.09 14.74
C LYS A 84 -15.73 0.48 14.44
N GLU A 85 -15.66 1.59 13.70
CA GLU A 85 -14.43 2.15 13.16
C GLU A 85 -13.56 2.90 14.20
N ASP A 86 -13.30 2.30 15.36
CA ASP A 86 -12.38 2.85 16.36
C ASP A 86 -10.92 2.46 16.07
N SER A 87 -9.97 3.31 16.52
CA SER A 87 -8.56 3.09 16.21
C SER A 87 -8.01 1.79 16.78
N LYS A 88 -8.45 1.40 17.99
CA LYS A 88 -7.96 0.19 18.65
C LYS A 88 -8.42 -1.06 17.90
N LEU A 89 -9.68 -1.11 17.46
CA LEU A 89 -10.19 -2.24 16.70
C LEU A 89 -9.48 -2.39 15.36
N PHE A 90 -9.12 -1.28 14.70
CA PHE A 90 -8.27 -1.34 13.51
C PHE A 90 -6.88 -1.90 13.80
N ASP A 91 -6.27 -1.54 14.92
CA ASP A 91 -4.96 -2.06 15.34
C ASP A 91 -5.04 -3.57 15.66
N ASP A 92 -6.14 -4.04 16.26
CA ASP A 92 -6.38 -5.46 16.58
C ASP A 92 -6.83 -6.31 15.37
N SER A 93 -7.24 -5.64 14.28
CA SER A 93 -7.82 -6.25 13.07
C SER A 93 -6.95 -6.09 11.83
N VAL A 94 -5.65 -5.88 12.02
CA VAL A 94 -4.65 -5.92 10.95
C VAL A 94 -4.58 -7.34 10.38
N PHE A 95 -4.64 -7.47 9.05
CA PHE A 95 -4.57 -8.77 8.37
C PHE A 95 -3.44 -8.86 7.35
N ALA A 96 -2.94 -7.72 6.85
CA ALA A 96 -1.87 -7.71 5.87
C ALA A 96 -0.99 -6.45 5.97
N TYR A 97 0.25 -6.61 5.53
CA TYR A 97 1.17 -5.54 5.21
C TYR A 97 1.74 -5.71 3.80
N THR A 98 2.00 -4.60 3.12
CA THR A 98 2.67 -4.58 1.81
C THR A 98 3.71 -3.47 1.75
N CYS A 99 4.65 -3.53 0.81
CA CYS A 99 5.53 -2.39 0.57
C CYS A 99 4.80 -1.21 -0.10
N ARG A 100 5.23 0.02 0.21
CA ARG A 100 4.67 1.25 -0.35
C ARG A 100 4.85 1.35 -1.87
N GLU A 101 6.06 1.08 -2.35
CA GLU A 101 6.38 1.23 -3.77
C GLU A 101 6.15 -0.08 -4.53
N SER A 102 4.98 -0.68 -4.33
CA SER A 102 4.57 -1.94 -4.95
C SER A 102 3.77 -1.72 -6.24
N GLY A 103 3.72 -2.76 -7.08
CA GLY A 103 3.05 -2.75 -8.37
C GLY A 103 3.98 -2.40 -9.53
N PRO A 104 3.65 -2.84 -10.76
CA PRO A 104 4.48 -2.60 -11.95
C PRO A 104 4.45 -1.13 -12.42
N GLU A 105 3.38 -0.39 -12.12
CA GLU A 105 3.18 1.00 -12.52
C GLU A 105 3.80 2.01 -11.55
N CYS A 106 4.26 1.56 -10.38
CA CYS A 106 4.79 2.42 -9.33
C CYS A 106 6.24 2.82 -9.62
N LEU A 107 6.43 3.63 -10.66
CA LEU A 107 7.73 4.11 -11.12
C LEU A 107 7.77 5.64 -11.07
N PRO A 108 8.90 6.24 -10.62
CA PRO A 108 9.03 7.68 -10.56
C PRO A 108 9.00 8.32 -11.95
N LYS A 109 8.49 9.55 -12.05
CA LYS A 109 8.73 10.42 -13.21
C LYS A 109 10.22 10.76 -13.29
N GLY A 110 10.85 10.43 -14.42
CA GLY A 110 12.26 10.74 -14.67
C GLY A 110 13.19 9.62 -14.25
N GLN A 111 14.27 9.95 -13.53
CA GLN A 111 15.30 8.97 -13.18
C GLN A 111 14.82 8.00 -12.10
N ASN A 112 14.98 6.71 -12.35
CA ASN A 112 14.66 5.66 -11.38
C ASN A 112 15.84 5.43 -10.41
N THR A 113 16.02 6.33 -9.45
CA THR A 113 16.98 6.16 -8.35
C THR A 113 16.26 5.74 -7.07
N ARG A 114 16.99 5.21 -6.08
CA ARG A 114 16.39 4.82 -4.79
C ARG A 114 15.71 5.99 -4.06
N TYR A 115 16.15 7.23 -4.31
CA TYR A 115 15.62 8.45 -3.71
C TYR A 115 14.72 9.26 -4.63
N ALA A 116 14.31 8.69 -5.76
CA ALA A 116 13.48 9.38 -6.74
C ALA A 116 12.05 9.54 -6.23
N GLY A 117 11.64 10.80 -5.99
CA GLY A 117 10.24 11.18 -5.87
C GLY A 117 9.62 11.51 -7.24
N ASP A 118 8.31 11.73 -7.31
CA ASP A 118 7.62 12.14 -8.54
C ASP A 118 7.66 13.63 -8.84
N SER A 119 8.42 14.40 -8.06
CA SER A 119 8.11 15.81 -7.77
C SER A 119 6.68 15.98 -7.23
N SER A 120 6.27 17.18 -6.86
CA SER A 120 4.94 17.41 -6.29
C SER A 120 3.84 17.60 -7.34
N GLY A 121 3.99 16.97 -8.51
CA GLY A 121 3.04 17.08 -9.61
C GLY A 121 1.79 16.23 -9.38
N ASP A 122 0.80 16.39 -10.26
CA ASP A 122 -0.51 15.74 -10.16
C ASP A 122 -0.42 14.23 -9.86
N ASN A 123 -1.33 13.77 -8.99
CA ASN A 123 -1.59 12.38 -8.63
C ASN A 123 -1.92 11.53 -9.87
N THR A 124 -0.88 11.08 -10.56
CA THR A 124 -0.97 10.48 -11.91
C THR A 124 -0.36 9.10 -12.00
N ILE A 125 0.46 8.72 -11.03
CA ILE A 125 1.09 7.39 -10.97
C ILE A 125 0.40 6.59 -9.86
N ALA A 126 -0.17 5.45 -10.22
CA ALA A 126 -0.78 4.55 -9.25
C ALA A 126 0.25 3.54 -8.75
N CYS A 127 0.34 3.40 -7.43
CA CYS A 127 1.06 2.32 -6.76
C CYS A 127 0.07 1.35 -6.12
N GLY A 128 0.58 0.21 -5.67
CA GLY A 128 -0.19 -0.90 -5.16
C GLY A 128 -0.26 -2.04 -6.16
N ASP A 129 -0.60 -3.22 -5.65
CA ASP A 129 -0.79 -4.42 -6.46
C ASP A 129 -2.03 -5.17 -5.97
N LYS A 130 -1.83 -6.23 -5.18
CA LYS A 130 -2.92 -7.06 -4.67
C LYS A 130 -2.79 -7.33 -3.18
N ILE A 131 -3.94 -7.48 -2.54
CA ILE A 131 -4.06 -8.03 -1.18
C ILE A 131 -5.14 -9.11 -1.18
N THR A 132 -5.02 -10.07 -0.27
CA THR A 132 -6.06 -11.08 -0.05
C THR A 132 -6.88 -10.69 1.17
N LEU A 133 -8.19 -10.52 0.97
CA LEU A 133 -9.10 -10.22 2.07
C LEU A 133 -9.19 -11.41 3.03
N PRO A 134 -9.45 -11.18 4.33
CA PRO A 134 -9.61 -12.25 5.30
C PRO A 134 -10.63 -13.32 4.87
N ASP A 135 -10.22 -14.59 4.93
CA ASP A 135 -11.08 -15.77 4.67
C ASP A 135 -11.63 -16.38 5.97
N TYR A 136 -11.65 -15.61 7.05
CA TYR A 136 -12.16 -16.01 8.37
C TYR A 136 -13.25 -15.07 8.88
N LEU A 137 -13.55 -14.01 8.14
CA LEU A 137 -14.58 -13.05 8.51
C LEU A 137 -15.95 -13.50 7.98
N PRO A 138 -17.04 -13.25 8.71
CA PRO A 138 -18.38 -13.48 8.21
C PRO A 138 -18.73 -12.49 7.09
N ALA A 139 -19.72 -12.83 6.26
CA ALA A 139 -20.35 -11.88 5.35
C ALA A 139 -20.87 -10.66 6.12
N GLY A 140 -20.77 -9.47 5.52
CA GLY A 140 -21.19 -8.23 6.16
C GLY A 140 -20.59 -6.99 5.52
N ASP A 141 -20.97 -5.83 6.06
CA ASP A 141 -20.41 -4.54 5.69
C ASP A 141 -19.19 -4.21 6.56
N TYR A 142 -18.09 -3.83 5.91
CA TYR A 142 -16.80 -3.57 6.55
C TYR A 142 -16.18 -2.27 6.06
N VAL A 143 -15.19 -1.81 6.82
CA VAL A 143 -14.33 -0.69 6.47
C VAL A 143 -12.89 -1.16 6.36
N LEU A 144 -12.35 -1.09 5.15
CA LEU A 144 -10.95 -1.35 4.85
C LEU A 144 -10.14 -0.10 5.15
N GLN A 145 -9.13 -0.21 6.02
CA GLN A 145 -8.20 0.85 6.32
C GLN A 145 -6.86 0.58 5.64
N TRP A 146 -6.35 1.63 4.99
CA TRP A 146 -5.01 1.76 4.43
C TRP A 146 -4.24 2.75 5.30
N ILE A 147 -3.07 2.36 5.82
CA ILE A 147 -2.12 3.29 6.45
C ILE A 147 -0.76 3.18 5.80
N TRP A 148 -0.19 4.32 5.42
CA TRP A 148 1.20 4.42 4.97
C TRP A 148 2.08 5.00 6.09
N PHE A 149 3.16 4.30 6.44
CA PHE A 149 4.10 4.68 7.49
C PHE A 149 5.54 4.27 7.16
N GLY A 150 6.52 4.71 7.97
CA GLY A 150 7.94 4.48 7.71
C GLY A 150 8.44 5.27 6.50
N VAL A 151 7.91 6.49 6.34
CA VAL A 151 8.06 7.33 5.15
C VAL A 151 9.16 8.36 5.38
N GLY A 152 10.07 8.52 4.41
CA GLY A 152 11.13 9.52 4.47
C GLY A 152 10.94 10.68 3.48
N SER A 153 11.78 11.70 3.64
CA SER A 153 11.93 12.87 2.77
C SER A 153 10.88 13.99 2.96
N SER A 154 10.74 14.57 4.16
CA SER A 154 9.76 15.64 4.42
C SER A 154 10.24 17.07 4.10
N TYR A 155 9.41 17.90 3.45
CA TYR A 155 9.74 19.29 3.08
C TYR A 155 11.09 19.46 2.34
N GLY A 156 11.46 18.49 1.50
CA GLY A 156 12.76 18.46 0.81
C GLY A 156 13.94 18.00 1.68
N ASN A 157 13.71 17.67 2.95
CA ASN A 157 14.72 17.15 3.87
C ASN A 157 14.74 15.61 3.82
N LEU A 158 15.75 15.04 3.17
CA LEU A 158 15.91 13.59 3.07
C LEU A 158 16.05 12.89 4.43
N GLY A 159 16.55 13.60 5.45
CA GLY A 159 16.73 13.07 6.82
C GLY A 159 15.50 13.19 7.71
N TRP A 160 14.35 13.63 7.19
CA TRP A 160 13.12 13.80 7.97
C TRP A 160 12.05 12.80 7.53
N ALA A 161 11.30 12.27 8.49
CA ALA A 161 10.13 11.45 8.23
C ALA A 161 8.95 12.31 7.82
N GLU A 162 8.14 11.81 6.89
CA GLU A 162 6.85 12.38 6.56
C GLU A 162 5.79 11.93 7.58
N PRO A 163 4.71 12.70 7.80
CA PRO A 163 3.55 12.19 8.50
C PRO A 163 3.02 10.91 7.86
N GLN A 164 2.37 10.11 8.68
CA GLN A 164 1.71 8.89 8.24
C GLN A 164 0.38 9.25 7.61
N PHE A 165 -0.05 8.52 6.60
CA PHE A 165 -1.31 8.77 5.90
C PHE A 165 -2.29 7.64 6.11
N ARG A 166 -3.58 7.97 6.09
CA ARG A 166 -4.69 7.02 6.21
C ARG A 166 -5.70 7.22 5.10
N SER A 167 -6.32 6.14 4.67
CA SER A 167 -7.56 6.14 3.90
C SER A 167 -8.45 5.01 4.37
N CYS A 168 -9.76 5.17 4.17
CA CYS A 168 -10.75 4.20 4.57
C CYS A 168 -11.71 3.97 3.40
N SER A 169 -12.08 2.73 3.09
CA SER A 169 -13.05 2.40 2.05
C SER A 169 -14.13 1.48 2.58
N ASP A 170 -15.36 1.68 2.12
CA ASP A 170 -16.47 0.77 2.40
C ASP A 170 -16.38 -0.44 1.48
N ILE A 171 -16.41 -1.63 2.06
CA ILE A 171 -16.51 -2.88 1.29
C ILE A 171 -17.59 -3.78 1.89
N LYS A 172 -18.16 -4.66 1.07
CA LYS A 172 -19.10 -5.70 1.51
C LYS A 172 -18.52 -7.08 1.22
N LEU A 173 -18.37 -7.90 2.26
CA LEU A 173 -18.09 -9.32 2.09
C LEU A 173 -19.40 -10.05 1.84
N THR A 174 -19.53 -10.64 0.65
CA THR A 174 -20.76 -11.32 0.19
C THR A 174 -20.86 -12.77 0.63
N THR A 175 -19.74 -13.35 1.05
CA THR A 175 -19.64 -14.72 1.56
C THR A 175 -18.98 -14.73 2.92
N SER A 176 -19.35 -15.69 3.77
CA SER A 176 -18.59 -15.98 4.98
C SER A 176 -17.32 -16.75 4.64
N GLY A 177 -16.23 -16.38 5.28
CA GLY A 177 -14.97 -17.12 5.22
C GLY A 177 -15.09 -18.51 5.83
N SER A 178 -14.19 -19.39 5.43
CA SER A 178 -14.17 -20.80 5.86
C SER A 178 -12.97 -21.17 6.74
N LYS A 179 -12.03 -20.25 6.92
CA LYS A 179 -10.76 -20.48 7.61
C LYS A 179 -10.77 -19.90 9.03
N THR A 180 -9.77 -20.28 9.81
CA THR A 180 -9.47 -19.68 11.09
C THR A 180 -8.65 -18.40 10.93
N LYS A 181 -8.82 -17.44 11.85
CA LYS A 181 -7.99 -16.21 11.87
C LYS A 181 -6.52 -16.60 12.09
N PRO A 182 -5.59 -16.23 11.17
CA PRO A 182 -4.16 -16.44 11.39
C PRO A 182 -3.68 -15.68 12.63
N ALA A 183 -2.71 -16.26 13.34
CA ALA A 183 -2.07 -15.60 14.48
C ALA A 183 -1.31 -14.33 14.06
N CYS A 184 -0.72 -14.35 12.85
CA CYS A 184 0.07 -13.25 12.31
C CYS A 184 -0.59 -12.64 11.08
N PRO A 185 -0.50 -11.30 10.90
CA PRO A 185 -0.84 -10.69 9.63
C PRO A 185 0.10 -11.18 8.54
N SER A 186 -0.41 -11.29 7.32
CA SER A 186 0.39 -11.60 6.15
C SER A 186 1.32 -10.43 5.79
N PHE A 187 2.42 -10.71 5.09
CA PHE A 187 3.31 -9.69 4.57
C PHE A 187 3.74 -10.03 3.15
N THR A 188 3.54 -9.08 2.24
CA THR A 188 4.06 -9.14 0.87
C THR A 188 5.18 -8.12 0.73
N GLY A 189 6.42 -8.61 0.70
CA GLY A 189 7.61 -7.82 0.45
C GLY A 189 7.83 -7.53 -1.04
N GLY A 190 8.88 -6.78 -1.33
CA GLY A 190 9.25 -6.40 -2.70
C GLY A 190 8.58 -5.10 -3.13
N ASP A 191 9.42 -4.15 -3.50
CA ASP A 191 9.06 -2.84 -4.05
C ASP A 191 10.03 -2.44 -5.17
N ARG A 192 9.79 -1.28 -5.76
CA ARG A 192 10.67 -0.71 -6.78
C ARG A 192 12.13 -0.64 -6.33
N VAL A 193 12.39 -0.22 -5.10
CA VAL A 193 13.76 0.08 -4.62
C VAL A 193 14.53 -1.19 -4.29
N THR A 194 13.88 -2.18 -3.67
CA THR A 194 14.46 -3.52 -3.47
C THR A 194 14.87 -4.14 -4.79
N LYS A 195 14.03 -4.04 -5.83
CA LYS A 195 14.40 -4.48 -7.19
C LYS A 195 15.59 -3.70 -7.75
N LEU A 196 15.57 -2.37 -7.66
CA LEU A 196 16.64 -1.50 -8.14
C LEU A 196 18.00 -1.81 -7.48
N GLU A 197 17.98 -2.16 -6.19
CA GLU A 197 19.16 -2.39 -5.35
C GLU A 197 19.52 -3.89 -5.24
N ASN A 198 18.92 -4.74 -6.08
CA ASN A 198 19.11 -6.19 -6.09
C ASN A 198 18.96 -6.83 -4.70
N LYS A 199 17.94 -6.40 -3.95
CA LYS A 199 17.53 -6.97 -2.65
C LYS A 199 16.48 -8.06 -2.83
N GLY A 200 16.24 -8.83 -1.77
CA GLY A 200 15.18 -9.84 -1.74
C GLY A 200 13.78 -9.22 -1.87
N ASN A 201 12.83 -10.03 -2.34
CA ASN A 201 11.41 -9.66 -2.46
C ASN A 201 10.63 -9.89 -1.15
N ASP A 202 11.35 -9.96 -0.03
CA ASP A 202 10.86 -10.31 1.31
C ASP A 202 11.01 -9.16 2.31
N GLN A 203 11.27 -7.96 1.79
CA GLN A 203 11.49 -6.75 2.57
C GLN A 203 11.00 -5.53 1.80
N CYS A 204 10.83 -4.41 2.50
CA CYS A 204 10.53 -3.11 1.91
C CYS A 204 11.67 -2.14 2.18
N PHE A 205 11.88 -1.20 1.27
CA PHE A 205 12.66 -0.02 1.54
C PHE A 205 11.86 0.93 2.44
N TYR A 206 12.41 1.35 3.57
CA TYR A 206 11.71 2.21 4.54
C TYR A 206 12.63 3.21 5.22
N PHE A 207 12.04 4.21 5.85
CA PHE A 207 12.74 5.25 6.59
C PHE A 207 12.49 5.14 8.10
N HIS A 208 13.58 5.06 8.86
CA HIS A 208 13.71 5.17 10.31
C HIS A 208 12.96 4.13 11.16
N THR A 209 11.66 3.93 10.96
CA THR A 209 10.78 3.08 11.77
C THR A 209 10.09 1.99 10.96
N THR A 210 9.94 0.82 11.57
CA THR A 210 9.12 -0.30 11.07
C THR A 210 7.76 -0.39 11.77
N ASP A 211 7.42 0.60 12.59
CA ASP A 211 6.15 0.70 13.31
C ASP A 211 5.49 2.06 13.08
N ILE A 212 4.20 2.15 13.40
CA ILE A 212 3.46 3.40 13.36
C ILE A 212 3.88 4.24 14.58
N VAL A 213 4.31 5.49 14.36
CA VAL A 213 4.91 6.35 15.41
C VAL A 213 4.21 7.69 15.61
N GLN A 214 4.08 8.10 16.87
CA GLN A 214 3.35 9.32 17.29
C GLN A 214 3.89 10.61 16.69
N THR A 215 5.21 10.70 16.57
CA THR A 215 5.90 11.90 16.15
C THR A 215 6.86 11.54 15.01
N PRO A 216 6.76 12.23 13.86
CA PRO A 216 7.71 12.03 12.77
C PRO A 216 9.13 12.33 13.24
N PHE A 217 10.06 11.43 12.91
CA PHE A 217 11.49 11.61 13.18
C PHE A 217 12.06 12.78 12.37
N LYS A 218 12.88 13.63 12.99
CA LYS A 218 13.63 14.70 12.32
C LYS A 218 15.11 14.51 12.60
N GLY A 219 15.82 13.96 11.63
CA GLY A 219 17.26 13.73 11.69
C GLY A 219 18.08 14.78 10.92
N ASP A 220 19.38 14.52 10.86
CA ASP A 220 20.33 15.28 10.07
C ASP A 220 20.28 14.82 8.60
N ASN A 221 20.18 15.79 7.68
CA ASN A 221 20.21 15.52 6.24
C ASN A 221 21.55 14.95 5.77
N ALA A 222 22.67 15.32 6.41
CA ALA A 222 23.98 14.77 6.07
C ALA A 222 24.08 13.26 6.36
N LYS A 223 23.22 12.75 7.25
CA LYS A 223 23.15 11.33 7.65
C LYS A 223 21.84 10.66 7.21
N ALA A 224 21.13 11.25 6.24
CA ALA A 224 19.84 10.76 5.80
C ALA A 224 19.91 9.28 5.36
N ALA A 225 20.95 8.91 4.61
CA ALA A 225 21.12 7.55 4.07
C ALA A 225 21.12 6.46 5.15
N GLU A 226 21.64 6.73 6.35
CA GLU A 226 21.69 5.77 7.47
C GLU A 226 20.29 5.41 8.01
N ASN A 227 19.33 6.31 7.82
CA ASN A 227 17.95 6.13 8.25
C ASN A 227 17.13 5.35 7.22
N TYR A 228 17.61 5.20 5.99
CA TYR A 228 16.95 4.43 4.95
C TYR A 228 17.44 2.98 4.96
N LYS A 229 16.53 2.05 5.25
CA LYS A 229 16.84 0.65 5.53
C LYS A 229 15.96 -0.27 4.68
N PHE A 230 16.28 -1.56 4.73
CA PHE A 230 15.43 -2.61 4.19
C PHE A 230 15.01 -3.54 5.34
N GLY A 231 13.75 -3.92 5.38
CA GLY A 231 13.24 -4.78 6.43
C GLY A 231 11.75 -5.05 6.34
N ILE A 232 11.18 -5.57 7.43
CA ILE A 232 9.78 -5.94 7.54
C ILE A 232 9.07 -5.10 8.61
N PRO A 233 7.73 -5.01 8.60
CA PRO A 233 6.99 -4.33 9.66
C PRO A 233 7.23 -4.96 11.03
N ALA A 234 7.35 -4.13 12.07
CA ALA A 234 7.60 -4.57 13.45
C ALA A 234 6.56 -5.58 13.95
N ALA A 235 5.29 -5.40 13.59
CA ALA A 235 4.21 -6.33 13.96
C ALA A 235 4.41 -7.73 13.36
N VAL A 236 4.92 -7.81 12.13
CA VAL A 236 5.21 -9.09 11.46
C VAL A 236 6.41 -9.76 12.12
N GLU A 237 7.45 -8.99 12.43
CA GLU A 237 8.65 -9.48 13.11
C GLU A 237 8.36 -10.01 14.51
N LYS A 238 7.65 -9.22 15.33
CA LYS A 238 7.20 -9.62 16.67
C LYS A 238 6.37 -10.91 16.64
N CYS A 239 5.50 -11.05 15.64
CA CYS A 239 4.64 -12.23 15.53
C CYS A 239 5.41 -13.50 15.14
N LYS A 240 6.42 -13.38 14.26
CA LYS A 240 7.34 -14.49 13.94
C LYS A 240 8.21 -14.89 15.13
N GLY A 241 8.70 -13.93 15.93
CA GLY A 241 9.48 -14.21 17.13
C GLY A 241 8.67 -14.84 18.27
N SER A 242 7.35 -14.59 18.31
CA SER A 242 6.44 -15.19 19.31
C SER A 242 6.10 -16.65 19.01
N THR A 243 6.20 -17.09 17.75
CA THR A 243 5.90 -18.47 17.34
C THR A 243 7.01 -19.48 17.64
N THR A 244 8.17 -19.03 18.16
CA THR A 244 9.27 -19.88 18.64
C THR A 244 9.28 -20.14 20.15
N GLY A 245 8.24 -19.71 20.89
CA GLY A 245 8.14 -19.84 22.35
C GLY A 245 7.27 -20.98 22.87
N GLY A 246 7.29 -22.13 22.18
CA GLY A 246 6.63 -23.37 22.62
C GLY A 246 7.65 -24.44 23.01
N ASP A 247 8.46 -24.16 24.02
CA ASP A 247 9.41 -25.10 24.59
C ASP A 247 8.65 -26.01 25.57
N SER A 248 8.35 -27.23 25.12
CA SER A 248 8.13 -28.35 26.02
C SER A 248 9.31 -29.29 25.83
N ASP A 249 10.18 -29.28 26.83
CA ASP A 249 11.10 -30.35 27.20
C ASP A 249 10.51 -31.73 26.86
N VAL A 250 10.98 -32.35 25.79
CA VAL A 250 11.02 -33.80 25.65
C VAL A 250 12.29 -34.19 24.88
N THR A 251 13.29 -34.62 25.64
CA THR A 251 14.46 -35.36 25.18
C THR A 251 14.07 -36.48 24.21
N PRO A 252 14.64 -36.60 22.99
CA PRO A 252 14.46 -37.79 22.18
C PRO A 252 15.47 -38.85 22.62
N ALA A 253 14.98 -39.96 23.17
CA ALA A 253 15.73 -41.21 23.24
C ALA A 253 15.85 -41.81 21.83
N PRO A 254 16.98 -42.47 21.49
CA PRO A 254 17.24 -42.94 20.14
C PRO A 254 16.54 -44.29 19.90
N SER A 255 15.91 -44.45 18.74
CA SER A 255 15.60 -45.78 18.23
C SER A 255 15.64 -45.81 16.71
N ASN A 256 16.50 -46.72 16.26
CA ASN A 256 16.66 -47.28 14.93
C ASN A 256 15.32 -47.62 14.25
N VAL A 257 15.31 -47.62 12.91
CA VAL A 257 14.76 -48.66 12.00
C VAL A 257 14.90 -48.10 10.56
N THR A 258 15.81 -48.62 9.74
CA THR A 258 15.67 -49.70 8.74
C THR A 258 15.08 -49.26 7.39
N THR A 259 15.97 -49.25 6.39
CA THR A 259 15.90 -49.64 4.96
C THR A 259 14.63 -49.42 4.10
N PRO A 260 14.76 -48.88 2.87
CA PRO A 260 13.66 -48.52 1.97
C PRO A 260 13.26 -49.62 0.96
N ALA A 261 12.04 -49.53 0.42
CA ALA A 261 11.57 -50.27 -0.76
C ALA A 261 10.45 -49.48 -1.50
N PRO A 262 10.04 -49.83 -2.73
CA PRO A 262 10.66 -49.33 -3.95
C PRO A 262 9.67 -48.64 -4.92
N THR A 263 10.27 -47.96 -5.89
CA THR A 263 9.68 -47.16 -6.98
C THR A 263 8.79 -47.98 -7.92
N THR A 264 7.60 -47.45 -8.25
CA THR A 264 6.78 -47.90 -9.37
C THR A 264 6.57 -46.78 -10.39
N LYS A 265 6.77 -47.14 -11.66
CA LYS A 265 6.81 -46.25 -12.84
C LYS A 265 5.45 -45.69 -13.23
N ALA A 266 5.50 -44.47 -13.77
CA ALA A 266 4.41 -43.74 -14.40
C ALA A 266 3.95 -44.35 -15.75
N PRO A 267 2.69 -44.13 -16.16
CA PRO A 267 2.28 -44.23 -17.56
C PRO A 267 2.35 -42.88 -18.29
N VAL A 268 2.69 -42.99 -19.57
CA VAL A 268 2.86 -41.95 -20.59
C VAL A 268 1.51 -41.35 -21.01
N ALA A 269 1.46 -40.03 -21.22
CA ALA A 269 0.35 -39.34 -21.89
C ALA A 269 0.83 -38.56 -23.13
N THR A 270 0.12 -38.78 -24.22
CA THR A 270 0.30 -38.37 -25.62
C THR A 270 0.04 -36.86 -25.85
N PRO A 271 0.57 -36.21 -26.92
CA PRO A 271 0.54 -34.75 -27.08
C PRO A 271 -0.80 -34.24 -27.63
N VAL A 272 -1.23 -33.06 -27.14
CA VAL A 272 -2.39 -32.31 -27.64
C VAL A 272 -1.92 -31.18 -28.58
N PRO A 273 -2.63 -30.87 -29.69
CA PRO A 273 -2.16 -29.94 -30.71
C PRO A 273 -2.31 -28.46 -30.32
N SER A 274 -1.38 -27.66 -30.83
CA SER A 274 -1.33 -26.20 -30.79
C SER A 274 -2.50 -25.59 -31.58
N SER A 275 -3.24 -24.65 -30.96
CA SER A 275 -4.22 -23.79 -31.65
C SER A 275 -3.78 -22.33 -31.62
N ALA A 276 -3.94 -21.71 -32.79
CA ALA A 276 -3.45 -20.40 -33.22
C ALA A 276 -3.88 -19.19 -32.39
N ALA A 277 -3.04 -18.15 -32.46
CA ALA A 277 -3.29 -16.78 -32.02
C ALA A 277 -4.24 -16.04 -32.97
N PRO A 278 -5.04 -15.07 -32.48
CA PRO A 278 -5.60 -14.00 -33.31
C PRO A 278 -4.82 -12.68 -33.13
N GLN A 279 -4.37 -12.11 -34.25
CA GLN A 279 -3.89 -10.74 -34.39
C GLN A 279 -5.06 -9.71 -34.40
N PRO A 280 -4.79 -8.40 -34.30
CA PRO A 280 -5.65 -7.41 -33.64
C PRO A 280 -6.64 -6.72 -34.60
N SER A 281 -7.80 -6.33 -34.07
CA SER A 281 -8.74 -5.46 -34.78
C SER A 281 -8.65 -4.03 -34.26
N SER A 282 -8.31 -3.12 -35.16
CA SER A 282 -8.35 -1.67 -35.06
C SER A 282 -9.78 -1.12 -35.08
N ALA A 283 -10.15 -0.27 -34.13
CA ALA A 283 -11.10 0.83 -34.34
C ALA A 283 -11.06 1.80 -33.15
N ALA A 284 -10.60 3.03 -33.40
CA ALA A 284 -10.69 4.14 -32.46
C ALA A 284 -12.02 4.89 -32.64
N PRO A 285 -12.66 5.37 -31.57
CA PRO A 285 -13.64 6.44 -31.66
C PRO A 285 -13.03 7.79 -31.24
N THR A 286 -13.30 8.81 -32.07
CA THR A 286 -13.01 10.23 -31.90
C THR A 286 -13.71 10.82 -30.65
N PRO A 287 -13.10 11.78 -29.94
CA PRO A 287 -13.70 12.40 -28.74
C PRO A 287 -14.76 13.45 -29.11
N SER A 288 -15.95 13.32 -28.53
CA SER A 288 -16.98 14.36 -28.53
C SER A 288 -16.76 15.38 -27.41
N ALA A 289 -17.13 16.62 -27.74
CA ALA A 289 -16.75 17.85 -27.09
C ALA A 289 -17.32 18.08 -25.68
N THR A 290 -16.55 18.86 -24.94
CA THR A 290 -16.78 19.53 -23.65
C THR A 290 -18.15 20.21 -23.49
N SER A 291 -18.76 20.02 -22.31
CA SER A 291 -19.68 20.98 -21.70
C SER A 291 -19.17 21.39 -20.31
N LYS A 292 -18.92 22.69 -20.16
CA LYS A 292 -18.49 23.36 -18.93
C LYS A 292 -19.70 23.51 -17.99
N CYS A 293 -19.57 23.06 -16.75
CA CYS A 293 -20.44 23.51 -15.65
C CYS A 293 -19.59 24.26 -14.63
N GLY A 294 -19.91 25.54 -14.46
CA GLY A 294 -19.23 26.46 -13.56
C GLY A 294 -19.55 26.19 -12.09
N ALA A 295 -18.52 26.31 -11.25
CA ALA A 295 -18.64 26.37 -9.82
C ALA A 295 -19.18 27.74 -9.38
N LYS A 296 -20.23 27.74 -8.55
CA LYS A 296 -20.57 28.86 -7.67
C LYS A 296 -20.01 28.55 -6.29
N TYR A 297 -19.19 29.46 -5.79
CA TYR A 297 -18.75 29.52 -4.40
C TYR A 297 -19.90 30.06 -3.53
N VAL A 298 -20.16 29.39 -2.40
CA VAL A 298 -20.69 29.97 -1.16
C VAL A 298 -19.84 29.38 -0.03
#